data_AF-A0A6G1DE56-F1
#
_entry.id   AF-A0A6G1DE56-F1
#
_cell.length_a   1.000
_cell.length_b   1.000
_cell.length_c   1.000
_cell.angle_alpha   90.00
_cell.angle_beta   90.00
_cell.angle_gamma   90.00
#
_symmetry.space_group_name_H-M   'P 1'
#
loop_
_entity.id
_entity.type
_entity.pdbx_description
1 polymer ?
#
loop_
_entity_poly.entity_id
_entity_poly.type
_entity_poly.pdbx_seq_one_letter_code
_entity_poly.pdbx_strand_id
1 'polypeptide(L)'
;MGEVAEAVHKGGGHVIGIIPTTLMGKEITGETVGEVRAVASMHERKAEMARRSDAFVALPGGYGTLDEVLEVIAWAQRGIHDKPVGLLNVDGYYDFLLAFIDKAVDDGFILPSQRHLFVSSPDASDLVRKLEEYVPVQDDDPETPKLRWEVDQVVVGYSSSLHAQIAL
;
A
#
# COMPACT_ATOMS: atom_id res chain seq x y z
N MET A 1 -8.30 -3.44 13.91
CA MET A 1 -7.95 -2.02 13.71
C MET A 1 -7.96 -1.25 15.03
N GLY A 2 -9.07 -1.19 15.77
CA GLY A 2 -9.16 -0.46 17.05
C GLY A 2 -8.09 -0.84 18.08
N GLU A 3 -7.86 -2.14 18.29
CA GLU A 3 -6.82 -2.66 19.21
C GLU A 3 -5.41 -2.12 18.92
N VAL A 4 -5.01 -2.06 17.65
CA VAL A 4 -3.68 -1.54 17.26
C VAL A 4 -3.60 -0.04 17.55
N ALA A 5 -4.64 0.71 17.20
CA ALA A 5 -4.71 2.14 17.47
C ALA A 5 -4.65 2.43 18.98
N GLU A 6 -5.40 1.68 19.79
CA GLU A 6 -5.43 1.84 21.24
C GLU A 6 -4.09 1.47 21.88
N ALA A 7 -3.45 0.38 21.44
CA ALA A 7 -2.13 -0.02 21.93
C ALA A 7 -1.07 1.04 21.63
N VAL A 8 -1.05 1.60 20.41
CA VAL A 8 -0.14 2.70 20.03
C VAL A 8 -0.40 3.94 20.89
N HIS A 9 -1.67 4.32 21.06
CA HIS A 9 -2.03 5.50 21.86
C HIS A 9 -1.64 5.34 23.34
N LYS A 10 -1.91 4.19 23.95
CA LYS A 10 -1.49 3.86 25.33
C LYS A 10 0.03 3.84 25.50
N GLY A 11 0.76 3.47 24.44
CA GLY A 11 2.21 3.56 24.37
C GLY A 11 2.76 4.98 24.22
N GLY A 12 1.91 6.00 24.16
CA GLY A 12 2.29 7.39 23.93
C GLY A 12 2.57 7.74 22.46
N GLY A 13 2.26 6.81 21.54
CA GLY A 13 2.39 7.02 20.10
C GLY A 13 1.27 7.87 19.53
N HIS A 14 1.56 8.52 18.39
CA HIS A 14 0.57 9.27 17.64
C HIS A 14 -0.23 8.35 16.70
N VAL A 15 -1.55 8.54 16.64
CA VAL A 15 -2.46 7.76 15.81
C VAL A 15 -3.24 8.69 14.90
N ILE A 16 -3.27 8.38 13.61
CA ILE A 16 -4.12 9.03 12.61
C ILE A 16 -4.94 7.99 11.87
N GLY A 17 -6.27 8.08 12.00
CA GLY A 17 -7.22 7.31 11.19
C GLY A 17 -7.64 8.09 9.95
N ILE A 18 -7.62 7.45 8.77
CA ILE A 18 -8.14 8.05 7.54
C ILE A 18 -9.36 7.26 7.10
N ILE A 19 -10.49 7.95 6.95
CA ILE A 19 -11.79 7.32 6.69
C ILE A 19 -12.59 8.10 5.64
N PRO A 20 -13.25 7.42 4.68
CA PRO A 20 -14.19 8.09 3.80
C PRO A 20 -15.39 8.61 4.58
N THR A 21 -15.88 9.80 4.24
CA THR A 21 -17.08 10.41 4.86
C THR A 21 -18.29 9.47 4.83
N THR A 22 -18.42 8.66 3.79
CA THR A 22 -19.52 7.68 3.61
C THR A 22 -19.49 6.51 4.59
N LEU A 23 -18.34 6.24 5.22
CA LEU A 23 -18.14 5.11 6.14
C LEU A 23 -18.06 5.52 7.62
N MET A 24 -17.94 6.82 7.93
CA MET A 24 -17.80 7.31 9.30
C MET A 24 -18.83 6.74 10.27
N GLY A 25 -20.13 6.81 9.94
CA GLY A 25 -21.19 6.30 10.83
C GLY A 25 -21.36 4.77 10.84
N LYS A 26 -20.66 4.04 9.96
CA LYS A 26 -20.77 2.58 9.82
C LYS A 26 -19.59 1.84 10.45
N GLU A 27 -18.39 2.39 10.29
CA GLU A 27 -17.14 1.72 10.70
C GLU A 27 -16.56 2.29 12.00
N ILE A 28 -16.93 3.51 12.39
CA ILE A 28 -16.59 4.07 13.70
C ILE A 28 -17.70 3.72 14.67
N THR A 29 -17.52 2.61 15.38
CA THR A 29 -18.37 2.21 16.49
C THR A 29 -17.64 2.52 17.80
N GLY A 30 -17.94 3.67 18.42
CA GLY A 30 -17.35 4.06 19.72
C GLY A 30 -16.39 5.25 19.64
N GLU A 31 -15.62 5.46 20.70
CA GLU A 31 -14.63 6.53 20.78
C GLU A 31 -13.39 6.16 19.95
N THR A 32 -12.93 7.11 19.13
CA THR A 32 -11.68 6.98 18.39
C THR A 32 -10.52 7.49 19.22
N VAL A 33 -9.36 6.84 19.13
CA VAL A 33 -8.11 7.35 19.68
C VAL A 33 -7.31 8.07 18.59
N GLY A 34 -6.70 9.20 18.96
CA GLY A 34 -5.91 10.02 18.03
C GLY A 34 -6.75 10.87 17.07
N GLU A 35 -6.11 11.31 15.99
CA GLU A 35 -6.72 12.15 14.96
C GLU A 35 -7.53 11.31 13.97
N VAL A 36 -8.64 11.86 13.48
CA VAL A 36 -9.42 11.25 12.40
C VAL A 36 -9.53 12.23 11.24
N ARG A 37 -9.08 11.81 10.06
CA ARG A 37 -9.18 12.58 8.83
C ARG A 37 -10.23 11.98 7.90
N ALA A 38 -11.27 12.76 7.66
CA ALA A 38 -12.29 12.44 6.66
C ALA A 38 -11.77 12.73 5.24
N VAL A 39 -12.06 11.85 4.29
CA VAL A 39 -11.77 12.02 2.85
C VAL A 39 -13.01 11.74 2.00
N ALA A 40 -13.01 12.16 0.74
CA ALA A 40 -14.20 12.08 -0.10
C ALA A 40 -14.47 10.66 -0.64
N SER A 41 -13.45 9.80 -0.74
CA SER A 41 -13.57 8.47 -1.36
C SER A 41 -12.57 7.44 -0.83
N MET A 42 -12.79 6.17 -1.16
CA MET A 42 -11.85 5.08 -0.89
C MET A 42 -10.50 5.27 -1.60
N HIS A 43 -10.50 5.78 -2.83
CA HIS A 43 -9.26 6.04 -3.58
C HIS A 43 -8.42 7.13 -2.89
N GLU A 44 -9.08 8.21 -2.45
CA GLU A 44 -8.40 9.28 -1.71
C GLU A 44 -7.90 8.77 -0.35
N ARG A 45 -8.66 7.88 0.31
CA ARG A 45 -8.23 7.22 1.55
C ARG A 45 -6.94 6.45 1.35
N LYS A 46 -6.88 5.55 0.36
CA LYS A 46 -5.68 4.74 0.06
C LYS A 46 -4.49 5.62 -0.33
N ALA A 47 -4.71 6.63 -1.18
CA ALA A 47 -3.67 7.57 -1.57
C ALA A 47 -3.13 8.39 -0.39
N GLU A 48 -3.99 8.86 0.52
CA GLU A 48 -3.56 9.64 1.68
C GLU A 48 -2.82 8.78 2.71
N MET A 49 -3.27 7.53 2.93
CA MET A 49 -2.54 6.56 3.74
C MET A 49 -1.14 6.34 3.16
N ALA A 50 -1.04 6.07 1.85
CA ALA A 50 0.23 5.82 1.19
C ALA A 50 1.18 7.03 1.20
N ARG A 51 0.66 8.25 1.09
CA ARG A 51 1.48 9.48 1.20
C ARG A 51 2.09 9.66 2.59
N ARG A 52 1.35 9.32 3.64
CA ARG A 52 1.73 9.55 5.04
C ARG A 52 2.54 8.41 5.68
N SER A 53 2.53 7.23 5.08
CA SER A 53 3.27 6.08 5.58
C SER A 53 4.72 6.07 5.11
N ASP A 54 5.63 5.63 5.97
CA ASP A 54 7.00 5.26 5.56
C ASP A 54 7.13 3.74 5.30
N ALA A 55 6.20 2.95 5.84
CA ALA A 55 6.10 1.51 5.66
C ALA A 55 4.63 1.06 5.68
N PHE A 56 4.36 -0.11 5.11
CA PHE A 56 3.03 -0.73 5.13
C PHE A 56 3.08 -2.07 5.86
N VAL A 57 2.11 -2.33 6.74
CA VAL A 57 1.99 -3.62 7.44
C VAL A 57 0.57 -4.14 7.32
N ALA A 58 0.43 -5.35 6.78
CA ALA A 58 -0.84 -6.07 6.77
C ALA A 58 -0.88 -7.07 7.92
N LEU A 59 -1.88 -6.91 8.79
CA LEU A 59 -2.27 -7.89 9.80
C LEU A 59 -3.39 -8.79 9.22
N PRO A 60 -3.65 -9.97 9.81
CA PRO A 60 -4.75 -10.84 9.39
C PRO A 60 -6.06 -10.06 9.23
N GLY A 61 -6.66 -10.17 8.05
CA GLY A 61 -7.82 -9.40 7.64
C GLY A 61 -8.43 -9.89 6.33
N GLY A 62 -9.67 -9.49 6.05
CA GLY A 62 -10.44 -9.96 4.90
C GLY A 62 -10.08 -9.27 3.57
N TYR A 63 -11.03 -9.26 2.64
CA TYR A 63 -10.83 -8.70 1.30
C TYR A 63 -10.36 -7.25 1.27
N GLY A 64 -10.80 -6.41 2.20
CA GLY A 64 -10.34 -5.01 2.28
C GLY A 64 -8.84 -4.90 2.55
N THR A 65 -8.31 -5.73 3.46
CA THR A 65 -6.87 -5.77 3.74
C THR A 65 -6.08 -6.33 2.55
N LEU A 66 -6.62 -7.33 1.85
CA LEU A 66 -5.99 -7.88 0.65
C LEU A 66 -5.97 -6.86 -0.51
N ASP A 67 -7.05 -6.10 -0.72
CA ASP A 67 -7.10 -5.00 -1.70
C ASP A 67 -6.00 -3.98 -1.43
N GLU A 68 -5.92 -3.51 -0.18
CA GLU A 68 -4.96 -2.48 0.21
C GLU A 68 -3.51 -2.96 0.11
N VAL A 69 -3.20 -4.17 0.59
CA VAL A 69 -1.81 -4.67 0.58
C VAL A 69 -1.33 -5.03 -0.83
N LEU A 70 -2.19 -5.63 -1.66
CA LEU A 70 -1.82 -5.96 -3.04
C LEU A 70 -1.66 -4.69 -3.89
N GLU A 71 -2.44 -3.64 -3.63
CA GLU A 71 -2.31 -2.36 -4.32
C GLU A 71 -0.95 -1.70 -4.05
N VAL A 72 -0.49 -1.65 -2.78
CA VAL A 72 0.82 -1.06 -2.46
C VAL A 72 1.99 -1.93 -2.97
N ILE A 73 1.83 -3.26 -3.01
CA ILE A 73 2.83 -4.15 -3.66
C ILE A 73 2.89 -3.87 -5.16
N ALA A 74 1.74 -3.73 -5.84
CA ALA A 74 1.69 -3.41 -7.25
C ALA A 74 2.26 -2.03 -7.56
N TRP A 75 2.10 -1.05 -6.66
CA TRP A 75 2.74 0.26 -6.79
C TRP A 75 4.26 0.17 -6.64
N ALA A 76 4.76 -0.60 -5.67
CA ALA A 76 6.19 -0.87 -5.53
C ALA A 76 6.76 -1.55 -6.79
N GLN A 77 6.04 -2.55 -7.33
CA GLN A 77 6.41 -3.24 -8.57
C GLN A 77 6.56 -2.29 -9.76
N ARG A 78 5.74 -1.23 -9.83
CA ARG A 78 5.78 -0.21 -10.89
C ARG A 78 6.73 0.95 -10.61
N GLY A 79 7.49 0.89 -9.51
CA GLY A 79 8.44 1.92 -9.10
C GLY A 79 7.81 3.20 -8.52
N ILE A 80 6.52 3.16 -8.16
CA ILE A 80 5.78 4.32 -7.63
C ILE A 80 6.33 4.73 -6.26
N HIS A 81 6.75 3.75 -5.45
CA HIS A 81 7.45 4.01 -4.19
C HIS A 81 8.43 2.88 -3.87
N ASP A 82 9.36 3.19 -2.96
CA ASP A 82 10.36 2.24 -2.44
C ASP A 82 10.09 1.84 -0.98
N LYS A 83 8.94 2.23 -0.43
CA LYS A 83 8.53 1.98 0.96
C LYS A 83 8.37 0.48 1.23
N PRO A 84 8.91 -0.06 2.34
CA PRO A 84 8.81 -1.48 2.67
C PRO A 84 7.37 -1.90 2.97
N VAL A 85 7.02 -3.12 2.54
CA VAL A 85 5.72 -3.76 2.80
C VAL A 85 5.94 -5.04 3.62
N GLY A 86 5.18 -5.21 4.70
CA GLY A 86 5.28 -6.33 5.62
C GLY A 86 3.97 -7.09 5.80
N LEU A 87 4.03 -8.41 5.84
CA LEU A 87 2.91 -9.30 6.20
C LEU A 87 3.17 -9.93 7.56
N LEU A 88 2.33 -9.62 8.55
CA LEU A 88 2.37 -10.28 9.86
C LEU A 88 1.62 -11.62 9.78
N ASN A 89 2.37 -12.71 9.56
CA ASN A 89 1.86 -14.04 9.29
C ASN A 89 1.56 -14.84 10.57
N VAL A 90 0.65 -14.32 11.40
CA VAL A 90 0.21 -15.00 12.63
C VAL A 90 -0.48 -16.31 12.29
N ASP A 91 -0.09 -17.40 12.95
CA ASP A 91 -0.67 -18.74 12.81
C ASP A 91 -0.79 -19.24 11.35
N GLY A 92 0.12 -18.79 10.47
CA GLY A 92 0.13 -19.18 9.05
C GLY A 92 -1.00 -18.58 8.21
N TYR A 93 -1.64 -17.50 8.67
CA TYR A 93 -2.76 -16.85 7.98
C TYR A 93 -2.50 -16.55 6.49
N TYR A 94 -1.28 -16.14 6.15
CA TYR A 94 -0.85 -15.78 4.80
C TYR A 94 -0.16 -16.93 4.04
N ASP A 95 -0.04 -18.14 4.58
CA ASP A 95 0.72 -19.24 3.96
C ASP A 95 0.26 -19.53 2.53
N PHE A 96 -1.06 -19.60 2.30
CA PHE A 96 -1.60 -19.83 0.95
C PHE A 96 -1.41 -18.63 0.01
N LEU A 97 -1.40 -17.40 0.53
CA LEU A 97 -1.09 -16.22 -0.28
C LEU A 97 0.38 -16.23 -0.70
N LEU A 98 1.29 -16.56 0.23
CA LEU A 98 2.72 -16.68 -0.05
C LEU A 98 2.97 -17.77 -1.10
N ALA A 99 2.35 -18.94 -0.94
CA ALA A 99 2.45 -20.03 -1.91
C ALA A 99 1.87 -19.66 -3.29
N PHE A 100 0.78 -18.90 -3.32
CA PHE A 100 0.21 -18.39 -4.57
C PHE A 100 1.17 -17.43 -5.28
N ILE A 101 1.83 -16.54 -4.54
CA ILE A 101 2.82 -15.61 -5.09
C ILE A 101 4.06 -16.37 -5.59
N ASP A 102 4.54 -17.38 -4.84
CA ASP A 102 5.62 -18.26 -5.28
C ASP A 102 5.26 -18.96 -6.60
N LYS A 103 4.03 -19.46 -6.72
CA LYS A 103 3.54 -20.05 -7.96
C LYS A 103 3.49 -19.05 -9.12
N ALA A 104 3.07 -17.81 -8.86
CA ALA A 104 3.05 -16.76 -9.88
C ALA A 104 4.47 -16.37 -10.34
N VAL A 105 5.48 -16.49 -9.48
CA VAL A 105 6.90 -16.36 -9.86
C VAL A 105 7.34 -17.54 -10.74
N ASP A 106 7.04 -18.78 -10.32
CA ASP A 106 7.37 -19.99 -11.07
C ASP A 106 6.76 -19.99 -12.48
N ASP A 107 5.53 -19.48 -12.61
CA ASP A 107 4.82 -19.37 -13.89
C ASP A 107 5.23 -18.13 -14.72
N GLY A 108 6.12 -17.28 -14.20
CA GLY A 108 6.65 -16.12 -14.91
C GLY A 108 5.72 -14.90 -14.96
N PHE A 109 4.68 -14.85 -14.14
CA PHE A 109 3.81 -13.67 -13.99
C PHE A 109 4.43 -12.59 -13.08
N ILE A 110 5.33 -12.98 -12.17
CA ILE A 110 6.10 -12.09 -11.30
C ILE A 110 7.58 -12.38 -11.50
N LEU A 111 8.40 -11.35 -11.67
CA LEU A 111 9.84 -11.54 -11.79
C LEU A 111 10.43 -12.09 -10.48
N PRO A 112 11.45 -12.98 -10.52
CA PRO A 112 12.07 -13.49 -9.30
C PRO A 112 12.59 -12.39 -8.35
N SER A 113 13.09 -11.27 -8.89
CA SER A 113 13.48 -10.09 -8.12
C SER A 113 12.29 -9.47 -7.36
N GLN A 114 11.14 -9.35 -8.03
CA GLN A 114 9.91 -8.75 -7.50
C GLN A 114 9.24 -9.59 -6.41
N ARG A 115 9.62 -10.87 -6.25
CA ARG A 115 9.20 -11.70 -5.12
C ARG A 115 9.57 -11.09 -3.76
N HIS A 116 10.61 -10.26 -3.76
CA HIS A 116 11.18 -9.63 -2.57
C HIS A 116 10.65 -8.21 -2.32
N LEU A 117 9.59 -7.78 -3.02
CA LEU A 117 8.93 -6.47 -2.80
C LEU A 117 8.27 -6.34 -1.42
N PHE A 118 8.06 -7.46 -0.72
CA PHE A 118 7.55 -7.48 0.64
C PHE A 118 8.27 -8.53 1.48
N VAL A 119 8.22 -8.34 2.80
CA VAL A 119 8.72 -9.29 3.79
C VAL A 119 7.57 -9.90 4.60
N SER A 120 7.77 -11.08 5.17
CA SER A 120 6.81 -11.68 6.09
C SER A 120 7.50 -12.20 7.35
N SER A 121 6.75 -12.22 8.45
CA SER A 121 7.17 -12.83 9.71
C SER A 121 5.95 -13.21 10.55
N PRO A 122 5.98 -14.33 11.29
CA PRO A 122 4.96 -14.63 12.28
C PRO A 122 5.08 -13.79 13.56
N ASP A 123 6.18 -13.06 13.75
CA ASP A 123 6.46 -12.26 14.94
C ASP A 123 6.54 -10.76 14.60
N ALA A 124 5.94 -9.92 15.45
CA ALA A 124 5.86 -8.49 15.20
C ALA A 124 7.22 -7.79 15.32
N SER A 125 8.06 -8.19 16.29
CA SER A 125 9.38 -7.59 16.48
C SER A 125 10.33 -7.95 15.35
N ASP A 126 10.32 -9.20 14.90
CA ASP A 126 11.08 -9.64 13.72
C ASP A 126 10.57 -8.97 12.44
N LEU A 127 9.26 -8.78 12.28
CA LEU A 127 8.71 -8.07 11.13
C LEU A 127 9.22 -6.63 11.07
N VAL A 128 9.16 -5.89 12.19
CA VAL A 128 9.66 -4.51 12.25
C VAL A 128 11.13 -4.44 11.89
N ARG A 129 11.96 -5.34 12.45
CA ARG A 129 13.38 -5.43 12.12
C ARG A 129 13.61 -5.65 10.61
N LYS A 130 12.85 -6.57 9.99
CA LYS A 130 12.92 -6.81 8.54
C LYS A 130 12.51 -5.60 7.70
N LEU A 131 11.56 -4.79 8.18
CA LEU A 131 11.15 -3.55 7.50
C LEU A 131 12.23 -2.48 7.60
N GLU A 132 12.92 -2.37 8.74
CA GLU A 132 14.04 -1.43 8.94
C GLU A 132 15.27 -1.81 8.11
N GLU A 133 15.52 -3.11 7.94
CA GLU A 133 16.64 -3.65 7.14
C GLU A 133 16.30 -3.74 5.64
N TYR A 134 15.08 -3.40 5.23
CA TYR A 134 14.62 -3.56 3.85
C TYR A 134 15.42 -2.67 2.88
N VAL A 135 15.87 -3.28 1.78
CA VAL A 135 16.49 -2.58 0.66
C VAL A 135 15.55 -2.68 -0.55
N PRO A 136 15.18 -1.56 -1.19
CA PRO A 136 14.28 -1.57 -2.33
C PRO A 136 14.78 -2.46 -3.46
N VAL A 137 13.89 -3.29 -4.00
CA VAL A 137 14.16 -4.12 -5.18
C VAL A 137 14.45 -3.21 -6.37
N GLN A 138 15.69 -3.25 -6.87
CA GLN A 138 16.10 -2.57 -8.10
C GLN A 138 15.84 -3.53 -9.26
N ASP A 139 14.79 -3.29 -10.04
CA ASP A 139 14.69 -3.85 -11.39
C ASP A 139 15.23 -2.82 -12.38
N ASP A 140 16.24 -3.24 -13.15
CA ASP A 140 16.80 -2.50 -14.29
C ASP A 140 16.18 -2.98 -15.63
N ASP A 141 15.00 -3.61 -15.58
CA ASP A 141 14.28 -4.02 -16.77
C ASP A 141 13.94 -2.80 -17.65
N PRO A 142 14.56 -2.65 -18.83
CA PRO A 142 14.35 -1.49 -19.70
C PRO A 142 12.92 -1.37 -20.22
N GLU A 143 12.17 -2.47 -20.23
CA GLU A 143 10.80 -2.57 -20.76
C GLU A 143 9.75 -2.09 -19.74
N THR A 144 10.10 -1.96 -18.46
CA THR A 144 9.17 -1.53 -17.40
C THR A 144 9.46 -0.07 -17.01
N PRO A 145 8.78 0.93 -17.60
CA PRO A 145 8.95 2.32 -17.19
C PRO A 145 8.55 2.50 -15.73
N LYS A 146 9.52 2.93 -14.89
CA LYS A 146 9.27 3.27 -13.49
C LYS A 146 8.36 4.49 -13.44
N LEU A 147 7.12 4.30 -13.01
CA LEU A 147 6.21 5.39 -12.69
C LEU A 147 6.69 5.97 -11.37
N ARG A 148 7.01 7.25 -11.29
CA ARG A 148 7.21 7.94 -10.01
C ARG A 148 5.91 8.65 -9.64
N TRP A 149 5.67 8.90 -8.36
CA TRP A 149 4.65 9.88 -7.97
C TRP A 149 4.99 11.22 -8.64
N GLU A 150 4.31 11.56 -9.75
CA GLU A 150 4.31 12.93 -10.25
C GLU A 150 3.53 13.78 -9.23
N VAL A 151 4.25 14.55 -8.44
CA VAL A 151 3.68 15.58 -7.59
C VAL A 151 4.10 16.92 -8.15
N ASP A 152 3.33 17.40 -9.11
CA ASP A 152 3.07 18.82 -9.29
C ASP A 152 1.68 18.95 -9.91
N GLN A 153 0.81 19.74 -9.28
CA GLN A 153 -0.38 20.25 -9.95
C GLN A 153 0.08 21.21 -11.05
N VAL A 154 0.48 20.68 -12.20
CA VAL A 154 0.47 21.47 -13.43
C VAL A 154 -0.99 21.65 -13.78
N VAL A 155 -1.50 22.87 -13.62
CA VAL A 155 -2.70 23.34 -14.30
C VAL A 155 -2.47 23.07 -15.78
N VAL A 156 -3.03 21.98 -16.32
CA VAL A 156 -3.01 21.71 -17.75
C VAL A 156 -3.94 22.73 -18.39
N GLY A 157 -3.37 23.87 -18.74
CA GLY A 157 -3.96 24.77 -19.72
C GLY A 157 -4.06 23.98 -21.02
N TYR A 158 -5.28 23.57 -21.38
CA TYR A 158 -5.56 23.11 -22.73
C TYR A 158 -5.27 24.27 -23.70
N SER A 159 -4.09 24.24 -24.33
CA SER A 159 -3.86 25.05 -25.52
C SER A 159 -4.56 24.35 -26.69
N SER A 160 -5.68 24.94 -27.09
CA SER A 160 -6.46 24.56 -28.25
C SER A 160 -5.68 24.87 -29.53
N SER A 161 -4.90 23.92 -30.03
CA SER A 161 -4.59 23.83 -31.46
C SER A 161 -3.88 22.52 -31.78
N LEU A 162 -4.61 21.54 -32.29
CA LEU A 162 -4.07 20.72 -33.38
C LEU A 162 -5.20 20.44 -34.37
N HIS A 163 -4.91 20.79 -35.60
CA HIS A 163 -5.82 20.83 -36.73
C HIS A 163 -6.26 19.44 -37.16
N ALA A 164 -7.48 19.42 -37.72
CA ALA A 164 -8.03 18.34 -38.50
C ALA A 164 -7.08 17.84 -39.60
N GLN A 165 -7.04 16.51 -39.77
CA GLN A 165 -6.91 15.70 -40.99
C GLN A 165 -6.54 14.29 -40.49
N ILE A 166 -7.34 13.25 -40.73
CA ILE A 166 -7.44 12.56 -42.01
C ILE A 166 -8.85 11.98 -42.17
N ALA A 167 -9.40 12.16 -43.37
CA ALA A 167 -10.60 11.52 -43.87
C ALA A 167 -10.23 10.28 -44.70
N LEU A 168 -10.80 9.13 -44.34
CA LEU A 168 -11.52 8.13 -45.16
C LEU A 168 -11.65 6.83 -44.34
#